data_AF-A9WLD5-F1
#
_entry.id   AF-A9WLD5-F1
#
_cell.length_a   1.000
_cell.length_b   1.000
_cell.length_c   1.000
_cell.angle_alpha   90.00
_cell.angle_beta   90.00
_cell.angle_gamma   90.00
#
_symmetry.space_group_name_H-M   'P 1'
#
loop_
_entity.id
_entity.type
_entity.pdbx_description
1 polymer ?
#
loop_
_entity_poly.entity_id
_entity_poly.type
_entity_poly.pdbx_seq_one_letter_code
_entity_poly.pdbx_strand_id
1 'polypeptide(L)'
;MTATLTQRTKAVGRADNARARRGKVGASALTTLTWLVALIFFAPVLWMVLTAFKQESDAASSPPKFIFAPTFDQFAAVLNAGAGSYFLNSLIATGLSTVLVILLAVPAAYALSIRPVKKTQDVLFFFISTKMLPVVAVIMPIYVIAGQLKVLENIGTLIVLIPR
;
A
#
# COMPACT_ATOMS: atom_id res chain seq x y z
N MET A 1 -7.13 53.92 41.31
CA MET A 1 -7.53 53.27 40.03
C MET A 1 -6.43 52.40 39.39
N THR A 2 -5.29 52.15 40.06
CA THR A 2 -4.13 51.49 39.43
C THR A 2 -4.04 49.97 39.66
N ALA A 3 -4.76 49.43 40.65
CA ALA A 3 -4.72 48.00 40.99
C ALA A 3 -5.55 47.10 40.02
N THR A 4 -6.53 47.67 39.32
CA THR A 4 -7.49 46.91 38.50
C THR A 4 -6.91 46.48 37.14
N LEU A 5 -5.92 47.21 36.62
CA LEU A 5 -5.31 46.93 35.30
C LEU A 5 -4.35 45.73 35.34
N THR A 6 -3.63 45.54 36.44
CA THR A 6 -2.70 44.41 36.63
C THR A 6 -3.42 43.08 36.88
N GLN A 7 -4.60 43.11 37.51
CA GLN A 7 -5.41 41.90 37.72
C GLN A 7 -6.04 41.41 36.42
N ARG A 8 -6.46 42.31 35.51
CA ARG A 8 -7.01 41.93 34.20
C ARG A 8 -5.98 41.25 33.30
N THR A 9 -4.74 41.73 33.28
CA THR A 9 -3.67 41.12 32.47
C THR A 9 -3.28 39.73 32.96
N LYS A 10 -3.22 39.52 34.28
CA LYS A 10 -2.95 38.17 34.85
C LYS A 10 -4.09 37.18 34.60
N ALA A 11 -5.35 37.64 34.63
CA ALA A 11 -6.51 36.79 34.37
C ALA A 11 -6.58 36.32 32.90
N VAL A 12 -6.32 37.22 31.96
CA VAL A 12 -6.28 36.90 30.51
C VAL A 12 -5.14 35.92 30.20
N GLY A 13 -3.92 36.18 30.72
CA GLY A 13 -2.77 35.29 30.51
C GLY A 13 -2.94 33.88 31.10
N ARG A 14 -3.74 33.72 32.16
CA ARG A 14 -4.04 32.41 32.77
C ARG A 14 -5.08 31.62 31.96
N ALA A 15 -6.04 32.30 31.35
CA ALA A 15 -7.04 31.69 30.48
C ALA A 15 -6.42 31.19 29.16
N ASP A 16 -5.52 31.96 28.54
CA ASP A 16 -4.82 31.57 27.31
C ASP A 16 -3.91 30.36 27.53
N ASN A 17 -3.20 30.31 28.66
CA ASN A 17 -2.34 29.18 29.00
C ASN A 17 -3.14 27.88 29.26
N ALA A 18 -4.32 27.98 29.86
CA ALA A 18 -5.20 26.82 30.08
C ALA A 18 -5.75 26.26 28.75
N ARG A 19 -6.10 27.14 27.80
CA ARG A 19 -6.59 26.75 26.46
C ARG A 19 -5.48 26.13 25.61
N ALA A 20 -4.27 26.70 25.65
CA ALA A 20 -3.10 26.16 24.97
C ALA A 20 -2.65 24.80 25.52
N ARG A 21 -2.70 24.59 26.85
CA ARG A 21 -2.40 23.28 27.47
C ARG A 21 -3.42 22.21 27.10
N ARG A 22 -4.71 22.56 27.04
CA ARG A 22 -5.78 21.62 26.66
C ARG A 22 -5.66 21.18 25.18
N GLY A 23 -5.23 22.08 24.30
CA GLY A 23 -4.88 21.75 22.91
C GLY A 23 -3.61 20.87 22.79
N LYS A 24 -2.58 21.14 23.60
CA LYS A 24 -1.35 20.32 23.62
C LYS A 24 -1.56 18.92 24.21
N VAL A 25 -2.41 18.76 25.22
CA VAL A 25 -2.75 17.44 25.79
C VAL A 25 -3.61 16.63 24.81
N GLY A 26 -4.57 17.27 24.14
CA GLY A 26 -5.33 16.64 23.06
C GLY A 26 -4.45 16.22 21.89
N ALA A 27 -3.51 17.07 21.48
CA ALA A 27 -2.53 16.76 20.42
C ALA A 27 -1.57 15.64 20.84
N SER A 28 -1.08 15.64 22.09
CA SER A 28 -0.18 14.60 22.60
C SER A 28 -0.88 13.24 22.69
N ALA A 29 -2.13 13.19 23.16
CA ALA A 29 -2.92 11.97 23.21
C ALA A 29 -3.18 11.40 21.81
N LEU A 30 -3.48 12.28 20.84
CA LEU A 30 -3.65 11.89 19.44
C LEU A 30 -2.35 11.35 18.84
N THR A 31 -1.20 11.98 19.12
CA THR A 31 0.10 11.47 18.64
C THR A 31 0.44 10.10 19.22
N THR A 32 0.22 9.88 20.52
CA THR A 32 0.46 8.57 21.15
C THR A 32 -0.46 7.50 20.57
N LEU A 33 -1.73 7.83 20.33
CA LEU A 33 -2.68 6.92 19.69
C LEU A 33 -2.24 6.55 18.25
N THR A 34 -1.82 7.54 17.45
CA THR A 34 -1.31 7.30 16.10
C THR A 34 -0.09 6.37 16.11
N TRP A 35 0.85 6.57 17.04
CA TRP A 35 2.02 5.69 17.19
C TRP A 35 1.65 4.27 17.61
N LEU A 36 0.70 4.11 18.53
CA LEU A 36 0.20 2.80 18.94
C LEU A 36 -0.46 2.06 17.76
N VAL A 37 -1.34 2.74 17.02
CA VAL A 37 -1.98 2.15 15.84
C VAL A 37 -0.93 1.78 14.80
N ALA A 38 0.02 2.68 14.50
CA ALA A 38 1.10 2.40 13.55
C ALA A 38 1.92 1.15 13.96
N LEU A 39 2.27 1.01 15.24
CA LEU A 39 3.00 -0.15 15.75
C LEU A 39 2.20 -1.45 15.63
N ILE A 40 0.89 -1.42 15.90
CA ILE A 40 0.03 -2.61 15.75
C ILE A 40 -0.03 -3.05 14.29
N PHE A 41 -0.19 -2.12 13.34
CA PHE A 41 -0.19 -2.42 11.91
C PHE A 41 1.19 -2.84 11.39
N PHE A 42 2.27 -2.35 12.02
CA PHE A 42 3.64 -2.71 11.65
C PHE A 42 4.13 -4.01 12.30
N ALA A 43 3.52 -4.46 13.39
CA ALA A 43 3.85 -5.71 14.07
C ALA A 43 3.95 -6.94 13.13
N PRO A 44 3.00 -7.21 12.20
CA PRO A 44 3.13 -8.33 11.26
C PRO A 44 4.31 -8.17 10.29
N VAL A 45 4.64 -6.94 9.90
CA VAL A 45 5.81 -6.66 9.03
C VAL A 45 7.10 -6.96 9.80
N LEU A 46 7.18 -6.50 11.05
CA LEU A 46 8.32 -6.78 11.92
C LEU A 46 8.49 -8.29 12.13
N TRP A 47 7.38 -9.01 12.34
CA TRP A 47 7.40 -10.47 12.43
C TRP A 47 7.94 -11.13 11.16
N MET A 48 7.44 -10.72 9.99
CA MET A 48 7.90 -11.22 8.68
C MET A 48 9.41 -11.03 8.50
N VAL A 49 9.92 -9.86 8.86
CA VAL A 49 11.36 -9.55 8.80
C VAL A 49 12.15 -10.44 9.76
N LEU A 50 11.72 -10.56 11.02
CA LEU A 50 12.40 -11.44 11.98
C LEU A 50 12.41 -12.90 11.52
N THR A 51 11.31 -13.40 10.95
CA THR A 51 11.24 -14.78 10.43
C THR A 51 12.15 -14.99 9.22
N ALA A 52 12.39 -13.97 8.40
CA ALA A 52 13.26 -14.10 7.23
C ALA A 52 14.74 -14.36 7.59
N PHE A 53 15.16 -14.03 8.80
CA PHE A 53 16.53 -14.27 9.30
C PHE A 53 16.65 -15.53 10.18
N LYS A 54 15.55 -16.28 10.39
CA LYS A 54 15.58 -17.53 11.16
C LYS A 54 16.02 -18.70 10.29
N GLN A 55 16.72 -19.66 10.90
CA GLN A 55 16.99 -20.94 10.27
C GLN A 55 15.67 -21.72 10.07
N GLU A 56 15.56 -22.54 9.01
CA GLU A 56 14.32 -23.27 8.67
C GLU A 56 13.73 -24.06 9.86
N SER A 57 14.61 -24.72 10.63
CA SER A 57 14.25 -25.48 11.83
C SER A 57 13.64 -24.61 12.94
N ASP A 58 14.09 -23.37 13.09
CA ASP A 58 13.57 -22.41 14.07
C ASP A 58 12.35 -21.65 13.56
N ALA A 59 12.23 -21.45 12.24
CA ALA A 59 11.05 -20.86 11.60
C ALA A 59 9.81 -21.78 11.64
N ALA A 60 10.02 -23.10 11.52
CA ALA A 60 8.95 -24.11 11.61
C ALA A 60 8.64 -24.60 13.04
N SER A 61 9.36 -24.09 14.05
CA SER A 61 9.20 -24.53 15.44
C SER A 61 7.94 -23.97 16.12
N SER A 62 7.25 -24.81 16.90
CA SER A 62 6.16 -24.42 17.81
C SER A 62 6.56 -24.79 19.25
N PRO A 63 6.74 -23.84 20.19
CA PRO A 63 6.47 -22.40 20.11
C PRO A 63 7.58 -21.59 19.38
N PRO A 64 7.24 -20.43 18.79
CA PRO A 64 8.20 -19.65 18.02
C PRO A 64 9.28 -19.04 18.91
N LYS A 65 10.55 -19.34 18.62
CA LYS A 65 11.69 -18.78 19.37
C LYS A 65 11.91 -17.32 18.99
N PHE A 66 11.97 -16.44 20.01
CA PHE A 66 12.27 -15.01 19.83
C PHE A 66 13.77 -14.71 19.80
N ILE A 67 14.59 -15.59 20.38
CA ILE A 67 16.06 -15.52 20.35
C ILE A 67 16.55 -16.58 19.36
N PHE A 68 17.23 -16.16 18.31
CA PHE A 68 17.78 -17.01 17.26
C PHE A 68 19.12 -16.44 16.78
N ALA A 69 19.95 -17.27 16.16
CA ALA A 69 21.14 -16.81 15.46
C ALA A 69 20.72 -16.30 14.06
N PRO A 70 20.85 -15.01 13.73
CA PRO A 70 20.47 -14.51 12.42
C PRO A 70 21.39 -15.11 11.35
N THR A 71 20.80 -15.72 10.31
CA THR A 71 21.54 -16.30 9.20
C THR A 71 21.16 -15.67 7.86
N PHE A 72 22.12 -15.62 6.94
CA PHE A 72 21.91 -15.15 5.55
C PHE A 72 21.84 -16.30 4.54
N ASP A 73 22.00 -17.54 5.01
CA ASP A 73 22.06 -18.73 4.16
C ASP A 73 20.81 -18.89 3.31
N GLN A 74 19.64 -18.53 3.86
CA GLN A 74 18.36 -18.59 3.15
C GLN A 74 18.28 -17.56 2.01
N PHE A 75 18.80 -16.35 2.21
CA PHE A 75 18.86 -15.36 1.14
C PHE A 75 19.80 -15.81 0.01
N ALA A 76 20.97 -16.38 0.36
CA ALA A 76 21.90 -16.93 -0.61
C ALA A 76 21.30 -18.13 -1.37
N ALA A 77 20.62 -19.04 -0.67
CA ALA A 77 19.95 -20.19 -1.28
C ALA A 77 18.88 -19.76 -2.29
N VAL A 78 18.04 -18.79 -1.94
CA VAL A 78 16.98 -18.27 -2.81
C VAL A 78 17.54 -17.55 -4.03
N LEU A 79 18.59 -16.74 -3.86
CA LEU A 79 19.26 -16.05 -4.97
C LEU A 79 19.93 -17.05 -5.94
N ASN A 80 20.62 -18.07 -5.40
CA ASN A 80 21.24 -19.13 -6.19
C ASN A 80 20.20 -20.02 -6.90
N ALA A 81 19.01 -20.19 -6.32
CA ALA A 81 17.89 -20.90 -6.94
C ALA A 81 17.20 -20.11 -8.09
N GLY A 82 17.72 -18.93 -8.43
CA GLY A 82 17.21 -18.13 -9.56
C GLY A 82 16.14 -17.11 -9.19
N ALA A 83 15.94 -16.78 -7.90
CA ALA A 83 14.99 -15.73 -7.50
C ALA A 83 15.21 -14.38 -8.21
N GLY A 84 16.46 -14.08 -8.59
CA GLY A 84 16.79 -12.85 -9.32
C GLY A 84 16.06 -12.71 -10.65
N SER A 85 15.88 -13.79 -11.42
CA SER A 85 15.16 -13.74 -12.70
C SER A 85 13.67 -13.52 -12.49
N TYR A 86 13.05 -14.16 -11.49
CA TYR A 86 11.66 -13.92 -11.13
C TYR A 86 11.41 -12.49 -10.67
N PHE A 87 12.34 -11.92 -9.90
CA PHE A 87 12.29 -10.52 -9.49
C PHE A 87 12.37 -9.57 -10.68
N LEU A 88 13.32 -9.78 -11.60
CA LEU A 88 13.44 -8.97 -12.82
C LEU A 88 12.21 -9.08 -13.72
N ASN A 89 11.68 -10.29 -13.93
CA ASN A 89 10.45 -10.50 -14.70
C ASN A 89 9.27 -9.72 -14.09
N SER A 90 9.13 -9.74 -12.76
CA SER A 90 8.06 -9.03 -12.06
C SER A 90 8.25 -7.51 -12.14
N LEU A 91 9.49 -7.03 -12.04
CA LEU A 91 9.83 -5.61 -12.12
C LEU A 91 9.56 -5.06 -13.53
N ILE A 92 10.01 -5.79 -14.56
CA ILE A 92 9.76 -5.44 -15.96
C ILE A 92 8.26 -5.49 -16.25
N ALA A 93 7.56 -6.55 -15.83
CA ALA A 93 6.14 -6.68 -16.09
C ALA A 93 5.32 -5.57 -15.44
N THR A 94 5.57 -5.28 -14.16
CA THR A 94 4.86 -4.21 -13.44
C THR A 94 5.20 -2.84 -13.99
N GLY A 95 6.48 -2.58 -14.29
CA GLY A 95 6.96 -1.32 -14.84
C GLY A 95 6.34 -1.04 -16.21
N LEU A 96 6.44 -1.99 -17.14
CA LEU A 96 5.87 -1.86 -18.49
C LEU A 96 4.35 -1.73 -18.44
N SER A 97 3.66 -2.53 -17.62
CA SER A 97 2.21 -2.45 -17.45
C SER A 97 1.78 -1.08 -16.93
N THR A 98 2.46 -0.56 -15.89
CA THR A 98 2.17 0.77 -15.34
C THR A 98 2.36 1.88 -16.37
N VAL A 99 3.45 1.84 -17.14
CA VAL A 99 3.72 2.82 -18.20
C VAL A 99 2.63 2.77 -19.28
N LEU A 100 2.29 1.58 -19.76
CA LEU A 100 1.23 1.40 -20.77
C LEU A 100 -0.12 1.89 -20.25
N VAL A 101 -0.47 1.57 -19.00
CA VAL A 101 -1.71 2.04 -18.36
C VAL A 101 -1.74 3.57 -18.29
N ILE A 102 -0.66 4.22 -17.88
CA ILE A 102 -0.60 5.69 -17.80
C ILE A 102 -0.71 6.31 -19.20
N LEU A 103 -0.01 5.76 -20.20
CA LEU A 103 -0.06 6.25 -21.57
C LEU A 103 -1.46 6.22 -22.17
N LEU A 104 -2.30 5.25 -21.79
CA LEU A 104 -3.69 5.16 -22.23
C LEU A 104 -4.66 5.92 -21.32
N ALA A 105 -4.45 5.89 -20.00
CA ALA A 105 -5.33 6.50 -19.01
C ALA A 105 -5.25 8.03 -19.02
N VAL A 106 -4.07 8.61 -19.21
CA VAL A 106 -3.88 10.07 -19.24
C VAL A 106 -4.69 10.74 -20.36
N PRO A 107 -4.59 10.35 -21.64
CA PRO A 107 -5.40 10.95 -22.70
C PRO A 107 -6.90 10.69 -22.52
N ALA A 108 -7.28 9.51 -22.02
CA ALA A 108 -8.69 9.20 -21.72
C ALA A 108 -9.25 10.11 -20.61
N ALA A 109 -8.52 10.30 -19.52
CA ALA A 109 -8.89 11.21 -18.44
C ALA A 109 -8.92 12.67 -18.89
N TYR A 110 -7.94 13.07 -19.71
CA TYR A 110 -7.86 14.42 -20.28
C TYR A 110 -9.08 14.72 -21.16
N ALA A 111 -9.42 13.82 -22.08
CA ALA A 111 -10.60 13.98 -22.95
C ALA A 111 -11.90 14.11 -22.16
N LEU A 112 -12.06 13.28 -21.11
CA LEU A 112 -13.25 13.28 -20.25
C LEU A 112 -13.37 14.52 -19.36
N SER A 113 -12.24 15.10 -18.93
CA SER A 113 -12.21 16.27 -18.04
C SER A 113 -12.50 17.60 -18.75
N ILE A 114 -12.08 17.75 -20.01
CA ILE A 114 -12.15 19.05 -20.72
C ILE A 114 -13.41 19.17 -21.59
N ARG A 115 -13.83 18.09 -22.23
CA ARG A 115 -15.05 18.07 -23.04
C ARG A 115 -16.03 17.12 -22.35
N PRO A 116 -17.02 17.63 -21.58
CA PRO A 116 -18.04 16.76 -21.03
C PRO A 116 -18.77 16.08 -22.19
N VAL A 117 -18.53 14.79 -22.38
CA VAL A 117 -19.29 13.96 -23.32
C VAL A 117 -20.76 14.05 -22.94
N LYS A 118 -21.67 13.98 -23.93
CA LYS A 118 -23.13 14.13 -23.71
C LYS A 118 -23.71 13.25 -22.60
N LYS A 119 -22.99 12.21 -22.15
CA LYS A 119 -23.37 11.26 -21.09
C LYS A 119 -22.20 10.92 -20.16
N THR A 120 -21.48 11.93 -19.67
CA THR A 120 -20.33 11.74 -18.76
C THR A 120 -20.65 10.83 -17.57
N GLN A 121 -21.83 10.97 -16.93
CA GLN A 121 -22.19 10.11 -15.80
C GLN A 121 -22.33 8.63 -16.19
N ASP A 122 -23.01 8.30 -17.30
CA ASP A 122 -23.13 6.91 -17.77
C ASP A 122 -21.74 6.30 -18.06
N VAL A 123 -20.84 7.08 -18.64
CA VAL A 123 -19.46 6.66 -18.93
C VAL A 123 -18.67 6.41 -17.63
N LEU A 124 -18.76 7.30 -16.64
CA LEU A 124 -18.12 7.08 -15.33
C LEU A 124 -18.72 5.87 -14.61
N PHE A 125 -20.05 5.71 -14.63
CA PHE A 125 -20.70 4.54 -14.04
C PHE A 125 -20.24 3.24 -14.69
N PHE A 126 -20.06 3.23 -16.02
CA PHE A 126 -19.49 2.09 -16.74
C PHE A 126 -18.05 1.75 -16.28
N PHE A 127 -17.17 2.74 -16.15
CA PHE A 127 -15.80 2.52 -15.67
C PHE A 127 -15.75 1.99 -14.23
N ILE A 128 -16.55 2.57 -13.32
CA ILE A 128 -16.61 2.11 -11.92
C ILE A 128 -17.17 0.69 -11.83
N SER A 129 -18.24 0.39 -12.58
CA SER A 129 -18.84 -0.95 -12.60
C SER A 129 -17.85 -2.01 -13.07
N THR A 130 -17.02 -1.68 -14.07
CA THR A 130 -16.00 -2.59 -14.60
C THR A 130 -14.91 -2.89 -13.56
N LYS A 131 -14.55 -1.93 -12.70
CA LYS A 131 -13.58 -2.15 -11.59
C LYS A 131 -14.16 -2.94 -10.41
N MET A 132 -15.48 -3.01 -10.30
CA MET A 132 -16.18 -3.78 -9.27
C MET A 132 -16.46 -5.23 -9.69
N LEU A 133 -16.15 -5.59 -10.95
CA LEU A 133 -16.28 -6.98 -11.40
C LEU A 133 -15.40 -7.91 -10.55
N PRO A 134 -15.93 -9.05 -10.09
CA PRO A 134 -15.15 -10.00 -9.32
C PRO A 134 -14.05 -10.59 -10.19
N VAL A 135 -12.81 -10.57 -9.70
CA VAL A 135 -11.61 -11.06 -10.41
C VAL A 135 -11.81 -12.48 -10.96
N VAL A 136 -12.49 -13.34 -10.20
CA VAL A 136 -12.76 -14.73 -10.56
C VAL A 136 -13.64 -14.86 -11.81
N ALA A 137 -14.58 -13.94 -12.03
CA ALA A 137 -15.42 -13.98 -13.24
C ALA A 137 -14.65 -13.63 -14.51
N VAL A 138 -13.58 -12.84 -14.37
CA VAL A 138 -12.78 -12.35 -15.49
C VAL A 138 -11.62 -13.31 -15.81
N ILE A 139 -11.06 -14.00 -14.81
CA ILE A 139 -9.87 -14.83 -15.01
C ILE A 139 -10.12 -16.08 -15.87
N MET A 140 -11.28 -16.72 -15.74
CA MET A 140 -11.65 -17.92 -16.50
C MET A 140 -11.68 -17.70 -18.02
N PRO A 141 -12.45 -16.73 -18.56
CA PRO A 141 -12.49 -16.51 -20.01
C PRO A 141 -11.13 -16.06 -20.56
N ILE A 142 -10.40 -15.26 -19.80
CA ILE A 142 -9.04 -14.82 -20.15
C ILE A 142 -8.09 -16.03 -20.28
N TYR A 143 -8.18 -17.00 -19.37
CA TYR A 143 -7.38 -18.23 -19.43
C TYR A 143 -7.68 -19.07 -20.67
N VAL A 144 -8.95 -19.21 -21.04
CA VAL A 144 -9.37 -19.97 -22.24
C VAL A 144 -8.83 -19.30 -23.52
N ILE A 145 -8.93 -17.98 -23.63
CA ILE A 145 -8.41 -17.22 -24.78
C ILE A 145 -6.89 -17.36 -24.87
N ALA A 146 -6.18 -17.22 -23.76
CA ALA A 146 -4.73 -17.43 -23.73
C ALA A 146 -4.36 -18.86 -24.14
N GLY A 147 -5.17 -19.84 -23.73
CA GLY A 147 -5.03 -21.27 -24.08
C GLY A 147 -5.12 -21.51 -25.58
N GLN A 148 -6.12 -20.91 -26.22
CA GLN A 148 -6.32 -21.00 -27.66
C GLN A 148 -5.20 -20.34 -28.46
N LEU A 149 -4.61 -19.26 -27.93
CA LEU A 149 -3.51 -18.55 -28.57
C LEU A 149 -2.14 -19.23 -28.35
N LYS A 150 -2.07 -20.32 -27.56
CA LYS A 150 -0.82 -21.03 -27.19
C LYS A 150 0.26 -20.15 -26.56
N VAL A 151 -0.12 -19.04 -25.92
CA VAL A 151 0.83 -18.07 -25.36
C VAL A 151 0.94 -18.18 -23.83
N LEU A 152 0.45 -19.27 -23.23
CA LEU A 152 0.46 -19.48 -21.78
C LEU A 152 1.86 -19.42 -21.16
N GLU A 153 2.89 -19.82 -21.90
CA GLU A 153 4.26 -19.96 -21.39
C GLU A 153 5.18 -18.78 -21.74
N ASN A 154 4.67 -17.69 -22.32
CA ASN A 154 5.49 -16.54 -22.72
C ASN A 154 5.31 -15.33 -21.79
N ILE A 155 6.43 -14.73 -21.37
CA ILE A 155 6.50 -13.51 -20.56
C ILE A 155 5.65 -12.37 -21.15
N GLY A 156 5.57 -12.27 -22.48
CA GLY A 156 4.76 -11.25 -23.16
C GLY A 156 3.26 -11.32 -22.84
N THR A 157 2.73 -12.51 -22.58
CA THR A 157 1.31 -12.68 -22.24
C THR A 157 1.05 -12.32 -20.79
N LEU A 158 1.95 -12.62 -19.85
CA LEU A 158 1.79 -12.24 -18.45
C LEU A 158 1.68 -10.70 -18.27
N ILE A 159 2.39 -9.93 -19.11
CA ILE A 159 2.37 -8.46 -19.11
C ILE A 159 1.01 -7.90 -19.58
N VAL A 160 0.37 -8.56 -20.54
CA VAL A 160 -0.92 -8.13 -21.13
C VAL A 160 -2.12 -8.69 -20.35
N LEU A 161 -1.98 -9.89 -19.78
CA LEU A 161 -3.06 -10.65 -19.12
C LEU A 161 -3.36 -10.17 -17.70
N ILE A 162 -2.36 -9.62 -17.00
CA ILE A 162 -2.51 -9.04 -15.67
C ILE A 162 -2.29 -7.53 -15.74
N PRO A 163 -3.31 -6.75 -16.15
CA PRO A 163 -3.37 -5.35 -15.74
C PRO A 163 -3.60 -5.32 -14.23
N ARG A 164 -2.62 -4.80 -13.48
CA ARG A 164 -2.78 -4.49 -12.05
C ARG A 164 -3.77 -3.34 -11.86
#